data_AF-A0A1W1VNE5-F1
#
_entry.id   AF-A0A1W1VNE5-F1
#
_cell.length_a   1.000
_cell.length_b   1.000
_cell.length_c   1.000
_cell.angle_alpha   90.00
_cell.angle_beta   90.00
_cell.angle_gamma   90.00
#
_symmetry.space_group_name_H-M   'P 1'
#
loop_
_entity.id
_entity.type
_entity.pdbx_description
1 polymer ?
#
loop_
_entity_poly.entity_id
_entity_poly.type
_entity_poly.pdbx_seq_one_letter_code
_entity_poly.pdbx_strand_id
1 'polypeptide(L)'
;MDLFWRDEKGGALVLVAINMVVLLGFVALVIDLGLLAAARHKLLNAVDAAALAGVRELPFNPDRARIVAAEYASLNGAESIETEVSPDNTSLTVKARKELSYFLAPVLGFHRGEAKAQAIARIGGIKAVKKAAPLAVPWQDYQLGVKYTLKQAAGQESPLGPGNYSALSLGGTGASQYEDNLKYGYPGWLKVGDEVPTETGNMSHPTRRAIEYRLALCQHSPPCTPQHFEPDCPRILIVPLYNPSTLEGHQISSITIIGFAAFLVEQVRGEGNENYIEGYFIRTIVAGEADPQQPDYGLEGIKLVK
;
A
#
# COMPACT_ATOMS: atom_id res chain seq x y z
N MET A 1 31.44 42.92 -74.68
CA MET A 1 30.59 41.72 -74.77
C MET A 1 30.69 41.01 -73.44
N ASP A 2 29.61 41.14 -72.69
CA ASP A 2 29.02 40.17 -71.77
C ASP A 2 29.73 39.85 -70.45
N LEU A 3 29.38 40.66 -69.44
CA LEU A 3 29.25 40.19 -68.05
C LEU A 3 28.19 39.08 -67.98
N PHE A 4 28.62 37.86 -67.69
CA PHE A 4 27.74 36.75 -67.32
C PHE A 4 28.24 36.09 -66.01
N TRP A 5 28.16 36.83 -64.91
CA TRP A 5 28.14 36.21 -63.58
C TRP A 5 26.70 35.77 -63.29
N ARG A 6 26.43 34.48 -63.49
CA ARG A 6 25.18 33.82 -63.08
C ARG A 6 25.10 33.83 -61.55
N ASP A 7 24.14 34.56 -61.00
CA ASP A 7 24.00 34.81 -59.57
C ASP A 7 23.11 33.73 -58.92
N GLU A 8 23.70 32.60 -58.48
CA GLU A 8 22.98 31.52 -57.77
C GLU A 8 22.61 31.88 -56.31
N LYS A 9 22.94 33.10 -55.86
CA LYS A 9 22.67 33.57 -54.48
C LYS A 9 21.19 33.69 -54.16
N GLY A 10 20.33 33.93 -55.16
CA GLY A 10 18.88 34.07 -54.97
C GLY A 10 18.18 32.74 -54.66
N GLY A 11 18.54 31.66 -55.36
CA GLY A 11 17.97 30.33 -55.14
C GLY A 11 18.37 29.72 -53.80
N ALA A 12 19.64 29.91 -53.42
CA ALA A 12 20.15 29.48 -52.11
C ALA A 12 19.42 30.16 -50.95
N LEU A 13 19.11 31.46 -51.06
CA LEU A 13 18.38 32.20 -50.05
C LEU A 13 16.94 31.69 -49.86
N VAL A 14 16.25 31.37 -50.96
CA VAL A 14 14.90 30.78 -50.91
C VAL A 14 14.93 29.41 -50.25
N LEU A 15 15.90 28.57 -50.60
CA LEU A 15 16.03 27.23 -50.03
C LEU A 15 16.39 27.27 -48.54
N VAL A 16 17.26 28.18 -48.11
CA VAL A 16 17.58 28.40 -46.69
C VAL A 16 16.35 28.89 -45.92
N ALA A 17 15.58 29.83 -46.48
CA ALA A 17 14.37 30.34 -45.85
C ALA A 17 13.32 29.23 -45.64
N ILE A 18 13.09 28.38 -46.65
CA ILE A 18 12.17 27.23 -46.55
C ILE A 18 12.66 26.25 -45.48
N ASN A 19 13.95 25.88 -45.49
CA ASN A 19 14.49 24.95 -44.50
C ASN A 19 14.43 25.51 -43.08
N MET A 20 14.66 26.81 -42.89
CA MET A 20 14.55 27.45 -41.58
C MET A 20 13.12 27.39 -41.04
N VAL A 21 12.11 27.62 -41.88
CA VAL A 21 10.70 27.47 -41.50
C VAL A 21 10.39 26.01 -41.11
N VAL A 22 10.90 25.04 -41.89
CA VAL A 22 10.73 23.62 -41.59
C VAL A 22 11.39 23.24 -40.25
N LEU A 23 12.61 23.70 -39.98
CA LEU A 23 13.31 23.46 -38.73
C LEU A 23 12.59 24.08 -37.53
N LEU A 24 12.09 25.32 -37.66
CA LEU A 24 11.27 25.95 -36.63
C LEU A 24 9.96 25.20 -36.38
N GLY A 25 9.34 24.65 -37.43
CA GLY A 25 8.17 23.77 -37.31
C GLY A 25 8.46 22.51 -36.50
N PHE A 26 9.62 21.88 -36.71
CA PHE A 26 10.03 20.73 -35.90
C PHE A 26 10.33 21.10 -34.45
N VAL A 27 11.00 22.23 -34.20
CA VAL A 27 11.24 22.73 -32.83
C VAL A 27 9.92 22.99 -32.12
N ALA A 28 8.95 23.60 -32.81
CA ALA A 28 7.61 23.83 -32.27
C ALA A 28 6.93 22.52 -31.85
N LEU A 29 6.92 21.54 -32.75
CA LEU A 29 6.34 20.24 -32.49
C LEU A 29 7.02 19.52 -31.32
N VAL A 30 8.35 19.53 -31.24
CA VAL A 30 9.10 18.86 -30.17
C VAL A 30 8.83 19.50 -28.81
N ILE A 31 8.83 20.84 -28.73
CA ILE A 31 8.61 21.56 -27.46
C ILE A 31 7.18 21.35 -26.97
N ASP A 32 6.18 21.51 -27.84
CA ASP A 32 4.77 21.42 -27.44
C ASP A 32 4.32 20.00 -27.14
N LEU A 33 4.77 19.01 -27.91
CA LEU A 33 4.56 17.60 -27.55
C LEU A 33 5.28 17.23 -26.26
N GLY A 34 6.48 17.76 -26.05
CA GLY A 34 7.22 17.59 -24.80
C GLY A 34 6.45 18.14 -23.59
N LEU A 35 5.88 19.34 -23.72
CA LEU A 35 5.04 19.96 -22.69
C LEU A 35 3.79 19.12 -22.40
N LEU A 36 3.09 18.66 -23.44
CA LEU A 36 1.89 17.83 -23.30
C LEU A 36 2.21 16.48 -22.65
N ALA A 37 3.30 15.82 -23.06
CA ALA A 37 3.75 14.56 -22.49
C ALA A 37 4.13 14.72 -21.01
N ALA A 38 4.86 15.78 -20.66
CA ALA A 38 5.21 16.08 -19.27
C ALA A 38 3.97 16.37 -18.41
N ALA A 39 3.00 17.13 -18.94
CA ALA A 39 1.72 17.39 -18.26
C ALA A 39 0.94 16.10 -18.04
N ARG A 40 0.88 15.20 -19.04
CA ARG A 40 0.23 13.90 -18.93
C ARG A 40 0.87 13.01 -17.87
N HIS A 41 2.21 12.95 -17.81
CA HIS A 41 2.91 12.18 -16.77
C HIS A 41 2.63 12.71 -15.36
N LYS A 42 2.64 14.04 -15.18
CA LYS A 42 2.26 14.65 -13.90
C LYS A 42 0.82 14.30 -13.51
N LEU A 43 -0.10 14.35 -14.48
CA LEU A 43 -1.51 14.04 -14.25
C LEU A 43 -1.73 12.57 -13.90
N LEU A 44 -0.98 11.64 -14.51
CA LEU A 44 -1.00 10.21 -14.15
C LEU A 44 -0.61 9.99 -12.69
N ASN A 45 0.49 10.58 -12.25
CA ASN A 45 0.93 10.49 -10.85
C ASN A 45 -0.12 11.10 -9.89
N ALA A 46 -0.78 12.19 -10.30
CA ALA A 46 -1.83 12.82 -9.52
C ALA A 46 -3.05 11.91 -9.33
N VAL A 47 -3.56 11.31 -10.42
CA VAL A 47 -4.73 10.41 -10.35
C VAL A 47 -4.41 9.10 -9.63
N ASP A 48 -3.19 8.57 -9.76
CA ASP A 48 -2.73 7.37 -9.04
C ASP A 48 -2.71 7.61 -7.52
N ALA A 49 -2.11 8.72 -7.09
CA ALA A 49 -2.07 9.11 -5.68
C ALA A 49 -3.49 9.36 -5.13
N ALA A 50 -4.33 10.05 -5.91
CA ALA A 50 -5.73 10.30 -5.55
C ALA A 50 -6.55 9.02 -5.40
N ALA A 51 -6.44 8.09 -6.33
CA ALA A 51 -7.14 6.81 -6.28
C ALA A 51 -6.70 6.00 -5.06
N LEU A 52 -5.38 5.92 -4.79
CA LEU A 52 -4.83 5.22 -3.61
C LEU A 52 -5.20 5.89 -2.28
N ALA A 53 -5.34 7.21 -2.24
CA ALA A 53 -5.76 7.92 -1.04
C ALA A 53 -7.27 7.69 -0.77
N GLY A 54 -8.12 7.89 -1.78
CA GLY A 54 -9.56 7.76 -1.62
C GLY A 54 -10.03 6.33 -1.38
N VAL A 55 -9.41 5.32 -2.00
CA VAL A 55 -9.82 3.91 -1.85
C VAL A 55 -9.69 3.41 -0.40
N ARG A 56 -8.89 4.06 0.45
CA ARG A 56 -8.75 3.69 1.88
C ARG A 56 -10.02 3.93 2.70
N GLU A 57 -10.93 4.75 2.19
CA GLU A 57 -12.22 5.01 2.82
C GLU A 57 -13.26 3.94 2.45
N LEU A 58 -12.97 3.09 1.46
CA LEU A 58 -13.81 1.97 1.07
C LEU A 58 -13.56 0.74 1.97
N PRO A 59 -14.55 -0.15 2.14
CA PRO A 59 -15.93 -0.06 1.63
C PRO A 59 -16.85 0.79 2.51
N PHE A 60 -16.37 1.27 3.66
CA PHE A 60 -17.22 1.82 4.73
C PHE A 60 -17.79 3.22 4.42
N ASN A 61 -17.03 4.08 3.76
CA ASN A 61 -17.39 5.48 3.51
C ASN A 61 -17.19 5.88 2.02
N PRO A 62 -18.04 5.42 1.09
CA PRO A 62 -17.89 5.70 -0.34
C PRO A 62 -17.98 7.19 -0.69
N ASP A 63 -18.77 7.98 0.03
CA ASP A 63 -18.84 9.43 -0.20
C ASP A 63 -17.54 10.13 0.21
N ARG A 64 -16.96 9.72 1.35
CA ARG A 64 -15.66 10.23 1.81
C ARG A 64 -14.54 9.82 0.86
N ALA A 65 -14.58 8.61 0.31
CA ALA A 65 -13.64 8.14 -0.71
C ALA A 65 -13.56 9.09 -1.91
N ARG A 66 -14.72 9.53 -2.43
CA ARG A 66 -14.80 10.48 -3.54
C ARG A 66 -14.20 11.84 -3.19
N ILE A 67 -14.54 12.36 -2.01
CA ILE A 67 -14.05 13.66 -1.51
C ILE A 67 -12.52 13.63 -1.36
N VAL A 68 -11.98 12.62 -0.66
CA VAL A 68 -10.54 12.48 -0.43
C VAL A 68 -9.78 12.33 -1.74
N ALA A 69 -10.27 11.52 -2.68
CA ALA A 69 -9.63 11.40 -3.99
C ALA A 69 -9.65 12.73 -4.78
N ALA A 70 -10.77 13.45 -4.78
CA ALA A 70 -10.85 14.75 -5.46
C ALA A 70 -9.89 15.78 -4.84
N GLU A 71 -9.79 15.82 -3.52
CA GLU A 71 -8.87 16.69 -2.80
C GLU A 71 -7.41 16.36 -3.14
N TYR A 72 -7.02 15.08 -3.08
CA TYR A 72 -5.67 14.65 -3.42
C TYR A 72 -5.33 14.93 -4.90
N ALA A 73 -6.26 14.73 -5.83
CA ALA A 73 -6.03 15.04 -7.24
C ALA A 73 -5.81 16.55 -7.43
N SER A 74 -6.62 17.39 -6.77
CA SER A 74 -6.51 18.85 -6.84
C SER A 74 -5.19 19.36 -6.25
N LEU A 75 -4.77 18.83 -5.09
CA LEU A 75 -3.48 19.14 -4.47
C LEU A 75 -2.28 18.78 -5.37
N ASN A 76 -2.44 17.79 -6.25
CA ASN A 76 -1.44 17.40 -7.24
C ASN A 76 -1.58 18.13 -8.59
N GLY A 77 -2.38 19.21 -8.64
CA GLY A 77 -2.48 20.10 -9.79
C GLY A 77 -3.32 19.57 -10.95
N ALA A 78 -4.19 18.59 -10.66
CA ALA A 78 -5.21 18.10 -11.58
C ALA A 78 -6.43 19.04 -11.61
N GLU A 79 -7.07 19.13 -12.77
CA GLU A 79 -8.27 19.92 -13.00
C GLU A 79 -9.39 19.01 -13.53
N SER A 80 -10.64 19.48 -13.54
CA SER A 80 -11.81 18.72 -14.03
C SER A 80 -11.84 17.26 -13.55
N ILE A 81 -11.85 17.09 -12.22
CA ILE A 81 -11.73 15.78 -11.58
C ILE A 81 -13.11 15.11 -11.51
N GLU A 82 -13.17 13.87 -11.98
CA GLU A 82 -14.35 12.99 -11.89
C GLU A 82 -13.96 11.76 -11.06
N THR A 83 -14.78 11.42 -10.05
CA THR A 83 -14.55 10.25 -9.19
C THR A 83 -15.75 9.32 -9.21
N GLU A 84 -15.52 8.02 -9.39
CA GLU A 84 -16.56 7.00 -9.48
C GLU A 84 -16.21 5.81 -8.58
N VAL A 85 -17.11 5.43 -7.69
CA VAL A 85 -16.96 4.25 -6.82
C VAL A 85 -17.75 3.10 -7.44
N SER A 86 -17.18 1.90 -7.47
CA SER A 86 -17.87 0.73 -8.00
C SER A 86 -19.09 0.33 -7.15
N PRO A 87 -20.11 -0.34 -7.72
CA PRO A 87 -21.32 -0.71 -6.99
C PRO A 87 -21.09 -1.65 -5.79
N ASP A 88 -20.01 -2.42 -5.81
CA ASP A 88 -19.57 -3.30 -4.72
C ASP A 88 -18.75 -2.56 -3.65
N ASN A 89 -18.55 -1.24 -3.77
CA ASN A 89 -17.73 -0.41 -2.90
C ASN A 89 -16.29 -0.92 -2.72
N THR A 90 -15.73 -1.63 -3.70
CA THR A 90 -14.35 -2.16 -3.60
C THR A 90 -13.34 -1.40 -4.44
N SER A 91 -13.79 -0.57 -5.38
CA SER A 91 -12.88 0.18 -6.25
C SER A 91 -13.30 1.62 -6.44
N LEU A 92 -12.30 2.46 -6.64
CA LEU A 92 -12.43 3.89 -6.88
C LEU A 92 -11.69 4.25 -8.17
N THR A 93 -12.42 4.82 -9.11
CA THR A 93 -11.90 5.37 -10.36
C THR A 93 -11.76 6.88 -10.22
N VAL A 94 -10.60 7.42 -10.57
CA VAL A 94 -10.31 8.86 -10.63
C VAL A 94 -9.92 9.21 -12.05
N LYS A 95 -10.64 10.15 -12.67
CA LYS A 95 -10.32 10.73 -13.97
C LYS A 95 -10.05 12.21 -13.78
N ALA A 96 -9.04 12.72 -14.48
CA ALA A 96 -8.74 14.14 -14.48
C ALA A 96 -8.30 14.61 -15.85
N ARG A 97 -8.46 15.91 -16.07
CA ARG A 97 -8.08 16.58 -17.32
C ARG A 97 -7.31 17.84 -17.01
N LYS A 98 -6.45 18.28 -17.92
CA LYS A 98 -5.76 19.55 -17.81
C LYS A 98 -5.61 20.18 -19.18
N GLU A 99 -6.13 21.38 -19.33
CA GLU A 99 -5.90 22.18 -20.53
C GLU A 99 -4.55 22.90 -20.41
N LEU A 100 -3.80 22.90 -21.51
CA LEU A 100 -2.55 23.65 -21.62
C LEU A 100 -2.53 24.45 -22.92
N SER A 101 -2.05 25.68 -22.82
CA SER A 101 -1.75 26.49 -24.00
C SER A 101 -0.43 26.03 -24.61
N TYR A 102 -0.41 25.83 -25.92
CA TYR A 102 0.83 25.56 -26.64
C TYR A 102 1.67 26.83 -26.75
N PHE A 103 2.99 26.66 -26.76
CA PHE A 103 3.98 27.72 -26.80
C PHE A 103 4.36 28.10 -28.24
N LEU A 104 4.73 27.14 -29.10
CA LEU A 104 5.19 27.40 -30.48
C LEU A 104 4.25 26.87 -31.56
N ALA A 105 3.49 25.81 -31.27
CA ALA A 105 2.47 25.25 -32.14
C ALA A 105 1.37 26.25 -32.57
N PRO A 106 1.11 27.39 -31.88
CA PRO A 106 0.20 28.42 -32.40
C PRO A 106 0.60 28.96 -33.78
N VAL A 107 1.89 28.95 -34.13
CA VAL A 107 2.39 29.35 -35.46
C VAL A 107 1.85 28.43 -36.57
N LEU A 108 1.52 27.18 -36.20
CA LEU A 108 0.95 26.17 -37.09
C LEU A 108 -0.59 26.07 -36.95
N GLY A 109 -1.21 26.97 -36.19
CA GLY A 109 -2.67 27.00 -35.95
C GLY A 109 -3.16 26.17 -34.76
N PHE A 110 -2.25 25.57 -33.96
CA PHE A 110 -2.62 24.81 -32.77
C PHE A 110 -2.42 25.66 -31.51
N HIS A 111 -3.52 26.04 -30.86
CA HIS A 111 -3.44 26.94 -29.69
C HIS A 111 -3.47 26.24 -28.34
N ARG A 112 -4.11 25.06 -28.24
CA ARG A 112 -4.32 24.36 -26.97
C ARG A 112 -4.22 22.85 -27.13
N GLY A 113 -3.76 22.19 -26.07
CA GLY A 113 -3.77 20.76 -25.88
C GLY A 113 -4.51 20.37 -24.60
N GLU A 114 -4.90 19.10 -24.51
CA GLU A 114 -5.58 18.55 -23.35
C GLU A 114 -4.84 17.29 -22.89
N ALA A 115 -4.34 17.30 -21.66
CA ALA A 115 -3.83 16.10 -21.00
C ALA A 115 -4.97 15.39 -20.27
N LYS A 116 -5.07 14.07 -20.44
CA LYS A 116 -6.05 13.21 -19.75
C LYS A 116 -5.33 12.09 -19.01
N ALA A 117 -5.81 11.78 -17.82
CA ALA A 117 -5.34 10.64 -17.05
C ALA A 117 -6.50 10.00 -16.31
N GLN A 118 -6.36 8.69 -16.07
CA GLN A 118 -7.29 7.89 -15.30
C GLN A 118 -6.49 6.89 -14.48
N ALA A 119 -6.92 6.69 -13.23
CA ALA A 119 -6.44 5.62 -12.37
C ALA A 119 -7.63 4.91 -11.71
N ILE A 120 -7.46 3.63 -11.45
CA ILE A 120 -8.41 2.81 -10.71
C ILE A 120 -7.65 2.19 -9.56
N ALA A 121 -8.12 2.37 -8.33
CA ALA A 121 -7.60 1.67 -7.17
C ALA A 121 -8.67 0.72 -6.63
N ARG A 122 -8.27 -0.44 -6.13
CA ARG A 122 -9.16 -1.48 -5.60
C ARG A 122 -8.65 -2.03 -4.27
N ILE A 123 -9.57 -2.36 -3.37
CA ILE A 123 -9.30 -3.16 -2.16
C ILE A 123 -9.32 -4.65 -2.49
N GLY A 124 -8.48 -5.41 -1.83
CA GLY A 124 -8.49 -6.87 -1.94
C GLY A 124 -7.76 -7.52 -0.79
N GLY A 125 -7.89 -8.85 -0.69
CA GLY A 125 -7.16 -9.63 0.30
C GLY A 125 -5.66 -9.37 0.19
N ILE A 126 -5.02 -9.21 1.33
CA ILE A 126 -3.59 -8.87 1.34
C ILE A 126 -2.73 -10.09 1.08
N LYS A 127 -1.84 -9.97 0.09
CA LYS A 127 -0.95 -11.03 -0.37
C LYS A 127 0.47 -10.86 0.17
N ALA A 128 0.90 -9.62 0.42
CA ALA A 128 2.20 -9.34 1.02
C ALA A 128 2.16 -8.12 1.93
N VAL A 129 2.83 -8.21 3.07
CA VAL A 129 2.93 -7.13 4.06
C VAL A 129 4.36 -6.94 4.54
N LYS A 130 4.67 -5.72 4.98
CA LYS A 130 5.78 -5.43 5.88
C LYS A 130 5.23 -5.18 7.28
N LYS A 131 6.13 -5.13 8.27
CA LYS A 131 5.82 -4.84 9.68
C LYS A 131 4.90 -5.87 10.34
N ALA A 132 4.88 -7.10 9.80
CA ALA A 132 4.21 -8.21 10.48
C ALA A 132 4.86 -8.47 11.84
N ALA A 133 4.04 -8.78 12.83
CA ALA A 133 4.51 -9.27 14.12
C ALA A 133 5.11 -10.67 13.94
N PRO A 134 6.12 -11.07 14.74
CA PRO A 134 6.69 -12.40 14.75
C PRO A 134 5.78 -13.40 15.49
N LEU A 135 4.48 -13.34 15.19
CA LEU A 135 3.44 -14.18 15.76
C LEU A 135 2.71 -14.92 14.65
N ALA A 136 2.12 -16.07 14.97
CA ALA A 136 1.24 -16.79 14.07
C ALA A 136 0.00 -17.27 14.81
N VAL A 137 -1.16 -17.08 14.20
CA VAL A 137 -2.44 -17.58 14.75
C VAL A 137 -3.13 -18.48 13.73
N PRO A 138 -3.83 -19.54 14.19
CA PRO A 138 -4.52 -20.46 13.30
C PRO A 138 -5.68 -19.75 12.61
N TRP A 139 -5.89 -20.03 11.33
CA TRP A 139 -7.08 -19.55 10.64
C TRP A 139 -8.36 -20.11 11.26
N GLN A 140 -9.31 -19.22 11.48
CA GLN A 140 -10.67 -19.48 11.95
C GLN A 140 -11.55 -18.28 11.57
N ASP A 141 -12.88 -18.43 11.67
CA ASP A 141 -13.82 -17.34 11.36
C ASP A 141 -13.80 -16.25 12.47
N TYR A 142 -12.90 -15.29 12.34
CA TYR A 142 -12.70 -14.21 13.31
C TYR A 142 -13.85 -13.20 13.29
N GLN A 143 -14.38 -12.90 14.47
CA GLN A 143 -15.49 -11.96 14.64
C GLN A 143 -14.99 -10.58 15.05
N LEU A 144 -15.51 -9.54 14.39
CA LEU A 144 -15.11 -8.15 14.64
C LEU A 144 -15.35 -7.75 16.09
N GLY A 145 -14.33 -7.17 16.74
CA GLY A 145 -14.42 -6.72 18.12
C GLY A 145 -14.44 -7.84 19.17
N VAL A 146 -14.20 -9.09 18.77
CA VAL A 146 -13.99 -10.22 19.69
C VAL A 146 -12.51 -10.32 20.05
N LYS A 147 -12.25 -10.66 21.32
CA LYS A 147 -10.91 -10.81 21.89
C LYS A 147 -10.36 -12.21 21.62
N TYR A 148 -9.10 -12.28 21.19
CA TYR A 148 -8.39 -13.52 20.89
C TYR A 148 -6.99 -13.51 21.52
N THR A 149 -6.50 -14.71 21.84
CA THR A 149 -5.14 -14.93 22.34
C THR A 149 -4.18 -15.06 21.17
N LEU A 150 -3.23 -14.13 21.06
CA LEU A 150 -2.24 -14.08 19.97
C LEU A 150 -0.93 -14.80 20.32
N LYS A 151 -0.67 -14.96 21.62
CA LYS A 151 0.45 -15.74 22.17
C LYS A 151 -0.02 -16.47 23.41
N GLN A 152 0.29 -17.75 23.50
CA GLN A 152 -0.08 -18.58 24.64
C GLN A 152 1.02 -18.61 25.73
N ALA A 153 0.62 -19.06 26.92
CA ALA A 153 1.50 -19.33 28.04
C ALA A 153 2.28 -20.64 27.88
N ALA A 154 3.41 -20.74 28.58
CA ALA A 154 4.34 -21.85 28.43
C ALA A 154 3.77 -23.22 28.85
N GLY A 155 2.81 -23.19 29.78
CA GLY A 155 2.14 -24.37 30.33
C GLY A 155 0.82 -24.73 29.64
N GLN A 156 0.46 -24.05 28.56
CA GLN A 156 -0.73 -24.37 27.77
C GLN A 156 -0.33 -25.14 26.51
N GLU A 157 -1.27 -25.94 25.99
CA GLU A 157 -1.07 -26.68 24.75
C GLU A 157 -1.00 -25.70 23.57
N SER A 158 0.15 -25.65 22.92
CA SER A 158 0.35 -24.80 21.76
C SER A 158 0.00 -25.51 20.46
N PRO A 159 -0.79 -24.88 19.58
CA PRO A 159 -1.07 -25.39 18.24
C PRO A 159 0.18 -25.61 17.36
N LEU A 160 1.31 -24.99 17.69
CA LEU A 160 2.58 -25.15 16.96
C LEU A 160 3.51 -26.19 17.61
N GLY A 161 3.00 -26.90 18.62
CA GLY A 161 3.72 -27.94 19.33
C GLY A 161 4.47 -27.45 20.58
N PRO A 162 5.01 -28.39 21.37
CA PRO A 162 5.67 -28.09 22.63
C PRO A 162 6.83 -27.09 22.46
N GLY A 163 6.92 -26.14 23.40
CA GLY A 163 8.01 -25.16 23.43
C GLY A 163 7.89 -24.02 22.41
N ASN A 164 6.90 -24.03 21.53
CA ASN A 164 6.51 -22.89 20.72
C ASN A 164 5.22 -22.29 21.27
N TYR A 165 5.09 -20.97 21.38
CA TYR A 165 3.89 -20.32 21.91
C TYR A 165 3.31 -19.27 20.97
N SER A 166 3.20 -19.62 19.68
CA SER A 166 2.79 -18.76 18.56
C SER A 166 3.91 -17.87 17.99
N ALA A 167 5.18 -18.11 18.29
CA ALA A 167 6.28 -17.26 17.84
C ALA A 167 6.88 -17.73 16.50
N LEU A 168 7.29 -16.75 15.68
CA LEU A 168 7.96 -16.95 14.39
C LEU A 168 9.39 -16.39 14.40
N SER A 169 10.30 -17.06 13.68
CA SER A 169 11.66 -16.60 13.43
C SER A 169 11.69 -15.77 12.15
N LEU A 170 11.65 -14.43 12.29
CA LEU A 170 11.65 -13.50 11.16
C LEU A 170 13.00 -12.79 11.04
N GLY A 171 13.75 -13.07 9.96
CA GLY A 171 15.07 -12.45 9.73
C GLY A 171 16.19 -12.95 10.65
N GLY A 172 15.92 -13.97 11.47
CA GLY A 172 16.85 -14.56 12.43
C GLY A 172 16.11 -15.13 13.65
N THR A 173 16.81 -15.96 14.41
CA THR A 173 16.31 -16.55 15.66
C THR A 173 16.73 -15.73 16.88
N GLY A 174 16.12 -16.01 18.02
CA GLY A 174 16.51 -15.48 19.33
C GLY A 174 15.61 -14.38 19.89
N ALA A 175 15.62 -14.31 21.22
CA ALA A 175 14.74 -13.45 22.01
C ALA A 175 14.83 -11.95 21.68
N SER A 176 16.03 -11.44 21.36
CA SER A 176 16.23 -10.03 21.00
C SER A 176 15.60 -9.70 19.65
N GLN A 177 15.83 -10.55 18.64
CA GLN A 177 15.25 -10.36 17.31
C GLN A 177 13.73 -10.48 17.35
N TYR A 178 13.21 -11.43 18.13
CA TYR A 178 11.78 -11.54 18.42
C TYR A 178 11.24 -10.27 19.08
N GLU A 179 11.93 -9.71 20.09
CA GLU A 179 11.49 -8.48 20.76
C GLU A 179 11.42 -7.28 19.81
N ASP A 180 12.44 -7.11 18.96
CA ASP A 180 12.51 -5.99 18.02
C ASP A 180 11.47 -6.12 16.91
N ASN A 181 11.34 -7.32 16.33
CA ASN A 181 10.31 -7.62 15.35
C ASN A 181 8.93 -7.48 15.95
N LEU A 182 8.76 -7.87 17.22
CA LEU A 182 7.55 -7.56 17.94
C LEU A 182 7.49 -6.06 17.98
N LYS A 183 8.23 -5.28 18.78
CA LYS A 183 8.12 -3.80 18.92
C LYS A 183 7.85 -3.00 17.64
N TYR A 184 8.57 -3.27 16.56
CA TYR A 184 8.60 -2.42 15.36
C TYR A 184 7.94 -3.05 14.13
N GLY A 185 7.61 -4.34 14.20
CA GLY A 185 7.23 -5.14 13.04
C GLY A 185 8.45 -5.55 12.22
N TYR A 186 8.42 -6.75 11.63
CA TYR A 186 9.48 -7.24 10.77
C TYR A 186 9.65 -6.36 9.52
N PRO A 187 10.84 -5.82 9.21
CA PRO A 187 11.02 -4.87 8.10
C PRO A 187 10.98 -5.53 6.70
N GLY A 188 11.17 -6.85 6.63
CA GLY A 188 11.09 -7.61 5.39
C GLY A 188 9.65 -7.83 4.92
N TRP A 189 9.50 -8.20 3.65
CA TRP A 189 8.21 -8.65 3.13
C TRP A 189 7.93 -10.08 3.59
N LEU A 190 6.72 -10.31 4.08
CA LEU A 190 6.13 -11.64 4.19
C LEU A 190 4.99 -11.75 3.18
N LYS A 191 4.90 -12.88 2.51
CA LYS A 191 3.92 -13.15 1.45
C LYS A 191 3.09 -14.38 1.75
N VAL A 192 1.88 -14.40 1.25
CA VAL A 192 1.06 -15.61 1.19
C VAL A 192 1.78 -16.66 0.34
N GLY A 193 1.90 -17.86 0.89
CA GLY A 193 2.66 -18.97 0.34
C GLY A 193 4.09 -19.09 0.89
N ASP A 194 4.61 -18.07 1.61
CA ASP A 194 5.92 -18.17 2.23
C ASP A 194 5.90 -19.23 3.34
N GLU A 195 6.94 -20.05 3.37
CA GLU A 195 7.22 -20.96 4.48
C GLU A 195 8.12 -20.24 5.49
N VAL A 196 7.63 -20.06 6.71
CA VAL A 196 8.30 -19.28 7.75
C VAL A 196 8.65 -20.18 8.94
N PRO A 197 9.92 -20.21 9.38
CA PRO A 197 10.32 -20.99 10.53
C PRO A 197 9.64 -20.51 11.81
N THR A 198 9.25 -21.44 12.66
CA THR A 198 8.73 -21.12 13.98
C THR A 198 9.88 -20.87 14.96
N GLU A 199 9.65 -20.02 15.97
CA GLU A 199 10.63 -19.71 17.00
C GLU A 199 10.24 -20.41 18.31
N THR A 200 11.14 -21.24 18.84
CA THR A 200 10.92 -21.92 20.12
C THR A 200 11.43 -21.07 21.28
N GLY A 201 10.87 -21.30 22.46
CA GLY A 201 11.18 -20.58 23.69
C GLY A 201 9.99 -19.78 24.20
N ASN A 202 9.90 -19.66 25.52
CA ASN A 202 8.77 -19.00 26.18
C ASN A 202 8.65 -17.50 25.81
N MET A 203 9.79 -16.83 25.54
CA MET A 203 9.86 -15.42 25.13
C MET A 203 9.07 -14.44 26.01
N SER A 204 8.84 -14.79 27.28
CA SER A 204 7.93 -14.08 28.19
C SER A 204 8.34 -12.63 28.47
N HIS A 205 9.59 -12.40 28.93
CA HIS A 205 10.08 -11.05 29.18
C HIS A 205 10.19 -10.18 27.91
N PRO A 206 10.77 -10.67 26.80
CA PRO A 206 10.72 -9.98 25.51
C PRO A 206 9.31 -9.57 25.09
N THR A 207 8.35 -10.50 25.19
CA THR A 207 6.94 -10.25 24.85
C THR A 207 6.38 -9.11 25.67
N ARG A 208 6.54 -9.16 27.00
CA ARG A 208 6.04 -8.15 27.91
C ARG A 208 6.57 -6.76 27.57
N ARG A 209 7.90 -6.62 27.44
CA ARG A 209 8.54 -5.35 27.09
C ARG A 209 8.06 -4.80 25.74
N ALA A 210 7.91 -5.67 24.74
CA ALA A 210 7.50 -5.25 23.40
C ALA A 210 6.04 -4.78 23.33
N ILE A 211 5.13 -5.47 24.05
CA ILE A 211 3.71 -5.07 24.10
C ILE A 211 3.52 -3.83 24.97
N GLU A 212 4.16 -3.75 26.14
CA GLU A 212 4.11 -2.55 26.98
C GLU A 212 4.67 -1.32 26.23
N TYR A 213 5.74 -1.49 25.46
CA TYR A 213 6.28 -0.45 24.58
C TYR A 213 5.22 0.08 23.59
N ARG A 214 4.50 -0.82 22.90
CA ARG A 214 3.42 -0.41 21.99
C ARG A 214 2.26 0.28 22.67
N LEU A 215 1.81 -0.26 23.80
CA LEU A 215 0.70 0.29 24.56
C LEU A 215 1.02 1.71 25.00
N ALA A 216 2.26 1.97 25.45
CA ALA A 216 2.73 3.29 25.85
C ALA A 216 2.84 4.31 24.69
N LEU A 217 3.00 3.85 23.44
CA LEU A 217 3.07 4.72 22.27
C LEU A 217 1.70 5.17 21.72
N CYS A 218 0.61 4.54 22.16
CA CYS A 218 -0.73 4.96 21.76
C CYS A 218 -1.13 6.23 22.52
N GLN A 219 -0.90 7.40 21.92
CA GLN A 219 -1.20 8.71 22.53
C GLN A 219 -2.54 9.32 22.06
N HIS A 220 -3.37 8.55 21.34
CA HIS A 220 -4.64 9.02 20.80
C HIS A 220 -5.66 9.35 21.90
N SER A 221 -6.42 10.42 21.68
CA SER A 221 -7.50 10.87 22.55
C SER A 221 -8.77 11.11 21.70
N PRO A 222 -9.83 10.30 21.85
CA PRO A 222 -9.98 9.20 22.82
C PRO A 222 -9.04 8.01 22.53
N PRO A 223 -8.72 7.17 23.54
CA PRO A 223 -7.91 5.98 23.34
C PRO A 223 -8.50 5.04 22.28
N CYS A 224 -7.64 4.38 21.51
CA CYS A 224 -8.09 3.44 20.50
C CYS A 224 -8.85 2.27 21.12
N THR A 225 -10.03 1.98 20.58
CA THR A 225 -10.89 0.85 20.90
C THR A 225 -11.09 0.00 19.64
N PRO A 226 -11.60 -1.24 19.76
CA PRO A 226 -11.90 -2.07 18.59
C PRO A 226 -12.93 -1.44 17.63
N GLN A 227 -13.77 -0.53 18.14
CA GLN A 227 -14.78 0.20 17.37
C GLN A 227 -14.24 1.50 16.78
N HIS A 228 -13.22 2.11 17.39
CA HIS A 228 -12.66 3.38 16.94
C HIS A 228 -11.15 3.42 17.21
N PHE A 229 -10.35 3.33 16.16
CA PHE A 229 -8.89 3.35 16.23
C PHE A 229 -8.30 4.08 15.02
N GLU A 230 -7.09 4.61 15.18
CA GLU A 230 -6.32 5.18 14.07
C GLU A 230 -5.59 4.06 13.29
N PRO A 231 -5.59 4.08 11.94
CA PRO A 231 -5.01 3.01 11.11
C PRO A 231 -3.51 2.75 11.34
N ASP A 232 -2.77 3.73 11.83
CA ASP A 232 -1.33 3.66 12.12
C ASP A 232 -1.02 3.45 13.61
N CYS A 233 -2.04 3.17 14.42
CA CYS A 233 -1.89 3.00 15.86
C CYS A 233 -0.85 1.92 16.19
N PRO A 234 0.15 2.20 17.05
CA PRO A 234 1.20 1.25 17.42
C PRO A 234 0.69 -0.06 18.02
N ARG A 235 -0.54 -0.08 18.56
CA ARG A 235 -1.19 -1.26 19.15
C ARG A 235 -1.70 -2.26 18.12
N ILE A 236 -1.76 -1.88 16.84
CA ILE A 236 -2.19 -2.79 15.77
C ILE A 236 -1.04 -3.75 15.46
N LEU A 237 -1.31 -5.06 15.59
CA LEU A 237 -0.42 -6.11 15.13
C LEU A 237 -1.00 -6.75 13.87
N ILE A 238 -0.19 -6.77 12.81
CA ILE A 238 -0.46 -7.58 11.62
C ILE A 238 0.15 -8.97 11.89
N VAL A 239 -0.67 -10.00 11.90
CA VAL A 239 -0.28 -11.35 12.30
C VAL A 239 -0.51 -12.33 11.14
N PRO A 240 0.52 -13.07 10.69
CA PRO A 240 0.39 -14.19 9.78
C PRO A 240 -0.63 -15.24 10.24
N LEU A 241 -1.42 -15.74 9.28
CA LEU A 241 -2.34 -16.85 9.45
C LEU A 241 -1.77 -18.11 8.83
N TYR A 242 -1.98 -19.25 9.48
CA TYR A 242 -1.69 -20.57 8.93
C TYR A 242 -2.92 -21.46 9.00
N ASN A 243 -2.98 -22.49 8.16
CA ASN A 243 -4.04 -23.48 8.22
C ASN A 243 -3.68 -24.55 9.28
N PRO A 244 -4.43 -24.68 10.39
CA PRO A 244 -4.11 -25.68 11.42
C PRO A 244 -4.24 -27.12 10.88
N SER A 245 -5.09 -27.36 9.87
CA SER A 245 -5.32 -28.69 9.31
C SER A 245 -4.17 -29.22 8.45
N THR A 246 -3.22 -28.37 8.08
CA THR A 246 -2.04 -28.78 7.29
C THR A 246 -0.82 -29.05 8.17
N LEU A 247 -0.95 -28.90 9.49
CA LEU A 247 0.14 -29.16 10.41
C LEU A 247 0.23 -30.65 10.71
N GLU A 248 1.39 -31.23 10.43
CA GLU A 248 1.71 -32.63 10.74
C GLU A 248 2.91 -32.69 11.69
N GLY A 249 2.84 -33.58 12.68
CA GLY A 249 3.90 -33.77 13.67
C GLY A 249 3.65 -33.05 15.00
N HIS A 250 4.42 -33.43 16.02
CA HIS A 250 4.25 -32.92 17.38
C HIS A 250 4.91 -31.55 17.58
N GLN A 251 5.94 -31.22 16.81
CA GLN A 251 6.64 -29.93 16.88
C GLN A 251 6.76 -29.36 15.48
N ILE A 252 6.16 -28.19 15.26
CA ILE A 252 6.06 -27.58 13.94
C ILE A 252 7.27 -26.66 13.74
N SER A 253 8.17 -27.03 12.84
CA SER A 253 9.39 -26.24 12.54
C SER A 253 9.12 -25.03 11.65
N SER A 254 8.06 -25.07 10.85
CA SER A 254 7.68 -23.99 9.93
C SER A 254 6.18 -24.00 9.68
N ILE A 255 5.65 -22.82 9.33
CA ILE A 255 4.27 -22.67 8.86
C ILE A 255 4.25 -22.09 7.45
N THR A 256 3.23 -22.44 6.66
CA THR A 256 2.93 -21.74 5.41
C THR A 256 1.93 -20.63 5.68
N ILE A 257 2.28 -19.40 5.30
CA ILE A 257 1.38 -18.26 5.42
C ILE A 257 0.24 -18.42 4.41
N ILE A 258 -1.01 -18.48 4.89
CA ILE A 258 -2.20 -18.49 4.01
C ILE A 258 -2.82 -17.10 3.88
N GLY A 259 -2.51 -16.19 4.80
CA GLY A 259 -3.07 -14.85 4.86
C GLY A 259 -2.54 -14.06 6.05
N PHE A 260 -3.14 -12.90 6.30
CA PHE A 260 -2.80 -12.03 7.42
C PHE A 260 -4.07 -11.48 8.06
N ALA A 261 -4.04 -11.24 9.36
CA ALA A 261 -5.11 -10.58 10.10
C ALA A 261 -4.55 -9.44 10.95
N ALA A 262 -5.39 -8.46 11.27
CA ALA A 262 -5.04 -7.36 12.17
C ALA A 262 -5.72 -7.51 13.52
N PHE A 263 -4.96 -7.29 14.59
CA PHE A 263 -5.47 -7.29 15.96
C PHE A 263 -5.06 -6.01 16.68
N LEU A 264 -6.02 -5.34 17.30
CA LEU A 264 -5.75 -4.25 18.21
C LEU A 264 -5.40 -4.85 19.58
N VAL A 265 -4.12 -4.78 19.96
CA VAL A 265 -3.65 -5.33 21.24
C VAL A 265 -4.26 -4.54 22.38
N GLU A 266 -4.81 -5.27 23.35
CA GLU A 266 -5.35 -4.72 24.58
C GLU A 266 -4.34 -4.82 25.70
N GLN A 267 -3.74 -6.00 25.90
CA GLN A 267 -2.85 -6.24 27.02
C GLN A 267 -1.86 -7.38 26.78
N VAL A 268 -0.83 -7.39 27.62
CA VAL A 268 0.01 -8.56 27.88
C VAL A 268 -0.25 -9.00 29.32
N ARG A 269 -0.71 -10.24 29.52
CA ARG A 269 -1.06 -10.76 30.85
C ARG A 269 0.04 -11.66 31.39
N GLY A 270 0.39 -11.45 32.66
CA GLY A 270 1.33 -12.27 33.43
C GLY A 270 2.77 -12.27 32.92
N GLU A 271 3.60 -13.13 33.50
CA GLU A 271 5.03 -13.25 33.26
C GLU A 271 5.53 -14.67 33.58
N GLY A 272 6.82 -14.94 33.33
CA GLY A 272 7.35 -16.30 33.44
C GLY A 272 6.56 -17.25 32.54
N ASN A 273 6.05 -18.33 33.10
CA ASN A 273 5.29 -19.33 32.35
C ASN A 273 3.85 -18.92 32.03
N GLU A 274 3.34 -17.83 32.62
CA GLU A 274 1.96 -17.35 32.42
C GLU A 274 1.94 -16.06 31.60
N ASN A 275 2.48 -16.07 30.38
CA ASN A 275 2.57 -14.87 29.54
C ASN A 275 1.72 -14.97 28.27
N TYR A 276 0.69 -14.14 28.19
CA TYR A 276 -0.29 -14.10 27.10
C TYR A 276 -0.32 -12.74 26.41
N ILE A 277 -0.52 -12.73 25.10
CA ILE A 277 -0.90 -11.52 24.36
C ILE A 277 -2.37 -11.65 23.99
N GLU A 278 -3.18 -10.66 24.36
CA GLU A 278 -4.60 -10.61 24.02
C GLU A 278 -4.91 -9.36 23.20
N GLY A 279 -5.71 -9.52 22.15
CA GLY A 279 -6.08 -8.43 21.27
C GLY A 279 -7.43 -8.68 20.61
N TYR A 280 -8.07 -7.60 20.18
CA TYR A 280 -9.33 -7.66 19.47
C TYR A 280 -9.11 -7.76 17.98
N PHE A 281 -9.80 -8.68 17.33
CA PHE A 281 -9.81 -8.72 15.87
C PHE A 281 -10.46 -7.45 15.33
N ILE A 282 -9.78 -6.81 14.39
CA ILE A 282 -10.23 -5.58 13.73
C ILE A 282 -10.15 -5.76 12.22
N ARG A 283 -11.02 -5.06 11.50
CA ARG A 283 -10.91 -4.91 10.05
C ARG A 283 -10.26 -3.59 9.73
N THR A 284 -9.20 -3.62 8.92
CA THR A 284 -8.48 -2.41 8.52
C THR A 284 -7.78 -2.60 7.18
N ILE A 285 -7.35 -1.47 6.62
CA ILE A 285 -6.60 -1.41 5.37
C ILE A 285 -5.17 -1.05 5.68
N VAL A 286 -4.23 -1.82 5.15
CA VAL A 286 -2.79 -1.56 5.33
C VAL A 286 -2.08 -1.40 4.00
N ALA A 287 -0.91 -0.77 4.06
CA ALA A 287 -0.01 -0.71 2.92
C ALA A 287 0.60 -2.10 2.68
N GLY A 288 0.43 -2.63 1.48
CA GLY A 288 0.98 -3.92 1.06
C GLY A 288 0.52 -4.28 -0.35
N GLU A 289 0.90 -5.47 -0.81
CA GLU A 289 0.43 -5.97 -2.10
C GLU A 289 -0.93 -6.65 -1.93
N ALA A 290 -1.96 -6.10 -2.55
CA ALA A 290 -3.30 -6.67 -2.58
C ALA A 290 -3.51 -7.53 -3.83
N ASP A 291 -4.31 -8.59 -3.70
CA ASP A 291 -4.74 -9.42 -4.81
C ASP A 291 -6.25 -9.68 -4.68
N PRO A 292 -7.09 -9.28 -5.65
CA PRO A 292 -8.53 -9.55 -5.57
C PRO A 292 -8.90 -11.04 -5.51
N GLN A 293 -7.99 -11.93 -5.90
CA GLN A 293 -8.20 -13.38 -5.78
C GLN A 293 -7.79 -13.94 -4.42
N GLN A 294 -7.04 -13.17 -3.62
CA GLN A 294 -6.64 -13.56 -2.28
C GLN A 294 -7.87 -13.49 -1.36
N PRO A 295 -8.17 -14.55 -0.59
CA PRO A 295 -9.22 -14.51 0.43
C PRO A 295 -9.03 -13.35 1.41
N ASP A 296 -10.13 -12.66 1.73
CA ASP A 296 -10.17 -11.65 2.77
C ASP A 296 -10.29 -12.31 4.15
N TYR A 297 -9.25 -12.15 4.97
CA TYR A 297 -9.21 -12.60 6.36
C TYR A 297 -9.41 -11.46 7.37
N GLY A 298 -9.95 -10.33 6.90
CA GLY A 298 -10.16 -9.09 7.67
C GLY A 298 -9.02 -8.09 7.58
N LEU A 299 -8.00 -8.35 6.77
CA LEU A 299 -6.93 -7.40 6.46
C LEU A 299 -6.85 -7.20 4.95
N GLU A 300 -7.22 -6.00 4.53
CA GLU A 300 -7.25 -5.63 3.13
C GLU A 300 -6.03 -4.76 2.77
N GLY A 301 -5.55 -4.92 1.54
CA GLY A 301 -4.58 -4.03 0.94
C GLY A 301 -5.22 -3.19 -0.16
N ILE A 302 -4.50 -2.17 -0.61
CA ILE A 302 -4.90 -1.32 -1.74
C ILE A 302 -3.95 -1.53 -2.91
N LYS A 303 -4.47 -1.56 -4.13
CA LYS A 303 -3.68 -1.71 -5.35
C LYS A 303 -4.25 -0.89 -6.50
N LEU A 304 -3.36 -0.29 -7.29
CA LEU A 304 -3.72 0.29 -8.58
C LEU A 304 -3.98 -0.82 -9.61
N VAL A 305 -5.13 -0.75 -10.26
CA VAL A 305 -5.48 -1.54 -11.42
C VAL A 305 -5.02 -0.75 -12.64
N LYS A 306 -4.01 -1.28 -13.34
CA LYS A 306 -3.51 -0.71 -14.60
C LYS A 306 -4.27 -1.29 -15.78
#